data_AF-A0A150TRD1-F1
#
_entry.id   AF-A0A150TRD1-F1
#
_cell.length_a   1.000
_cell.length_b   1.000
_cell.length_c   1.000
_cell.angle_alpha   90.00
_cell.angle_beta   90.00
_cell.angle_gamma   90.00
#
_symmetry.space_group_name_H-M   'P 1'
#
loop_
_entity.id
_entity.type
_entity.pdbx_description
1 polymer ?
#
loop_
_entity_poly.entity_id
_entity_poly.type
_entity_poly.pdbx_seq_one_letter_code
_entity_poly.pdbx_strand_id
1 'polypeptide(L)'
;MRPRSLALAALAGAALASGCTGDPETKIVDATAVEHGAALFRDPSVAETRFNRYSCSTCHEAIAGEAGDAMLPGAPLAGAVDRPYYWGGQEVDLLGAINHCLYYFMTKDLPWAADDPAAQAMYAYLESLPSDGDAAEAVPFTPVYGLREPPPGDPGKGALIHDRACASCHGRARSGEGRLVERAPALPDQTLEEHPLGEYTERERRLVFVEKVRHGGFIGYGGQMPPFSLEVLSDEQFGDLLSFYALP
;
A
#
# COMPACT_ATOMS: atom_id res chain seq x y z
N MET A 1 -1.48 39.50 -84.26
CA MET A 1 -0.40 40.17 -83.50
C MET A 1 -0.76 40.17 -82.02
N ARG A 2 0.03 39.46 -81.18
CA ARG A 2 0.17 39.52 -79.70
C ARG A 2 -1.09 39.32 -78.81
N PRO A 3 -0.95 39.02 -77.50
CA PRO A 3 -0.01 38.16 -76.74
C PRO A 3 -0.79 37.13 -75.84
N ARG A 4 -0.29 35.97 -75.42
CA ARG A 4 0.71 35.58 -74.39
C ARG A 4 0.39 35.93 -72.91
N SER A 5 0.30 34.87 -72.10
CA SER A 5 0.66 34.72 -70.66
C SER A 5 -0.41 35.19 -69.64
N LEU A 6 -0.63 34.61 -68.45
CA LEU A 6 0.23 33.83 -67.53
C LEU A 6 -0.60 32.80 -66.72
N ALA A 7 0.06 31.72 -66.32
CA ALA A 7 -0.38 30.79 -65.27
C ALA A 7 -0.18 31.41 -63.87
N LEU A 8 -1.10 31.13 -62.94
CA LEU A 8 -0.86 31.24 -61.50
C LEU A 8 -1.31 29.93 -60.84
N ALA A 9 -0.34 29.18 -60.31
CA ALA A 9 -0.55 28.01 -59.50
C ALA A 9 -0.98 28.45 -58.08
N ALA A 10 -2.10 27.92 -57.59
CA ALA A 10 -2.52 28.08 -56.20
C ALA A 10 -2.03 26.87 -55.39
N LEU A 11 -0.94 27.06 -54.64
CA LEU A 11 -0.55 26.22 -53.51
C LEU A 11 -1.32 26.74 -52.29
N ALA A 12 -2.35 26.01 -51.85
CA ALA A 12 -2.98 26.20 -50.55
C ALA A 12 -2.56 25.04 -49.64
N GLY A 13 -1.89 25.38 -48.53
CA GLY A 13 -1.19 24.46 -47.67
C GLY A 13 -2.13 23.58 -46.84
N ALA A 14 -1.77 22.30 -46.75
CA ALA A 14 -2.32 21.38 -45.78
C ALA A 14 -1.78 21.74 -44.38
N ALA A 15 -2.66 22.24 -43.52
CA ALA A 15 -2.37 22.41 -42.10
C ALA A 15 -2.37 21.03 -41.43
N LEU A 16 -1.17 20.56 -41.07
CA LEU A 16 -0.98 19.42 -40.17
C LEU A 16 -1.43 19.83 -38.77
N ALA A 17 -2.58 19.31 -38.34
CA ALA A 17 -3.03 19.40 -36.96
C ALA A 17 -2.18 18.45 -36.10
N SER A 18 -1.10 18.99 -35.51
CA SER A 18 -0.39 18.35 -34.41
C SER A 18 -1.27 18.41 -33.16
N GLY A 19 -1.99 17.33 -32.89
CA GLY A 19 -2.75 17.17 -31.64
C GLY A 19 -1.80 16.91 -30.48
N CYS A 20 -1.36 17.96 -29.80
CA CYS A 20 -0.86 17.85 -28.44
C CYS A 20 -2.05 17.55 -27.54
N THR A 21 -2.13 16.34 -26.98
CA THR A 21 -3.02 16.03 -25.86
C THR A 21 -2.57 16.90 -24.69
N GLY A 22 -3.32 17.97 -24.41
CA GLY A 22 -3.05 18.84 -23.28
C GLY A 22 -3.13 18.05 -21.97
N ASP A 23 -2.23 18.38 -21.04
CA ASP A 23 -2.26 17.84 -19.69
C ASP A 23 -3.65 18.04 -19.07
N PRO A 24 -4.15 17.09 -18.27
CA PRO A 24 -5.46 17.20 -17.64
C PRO A 24 -5.55 18.51 -16.86
N GLU A 25 -6.60 19.28 -17.14
CA GLU A 25 -6.83 20.59 -16.55
C GLU A 25 -6.94 20.45 -15.01
N THR A 26 -6.07 21.17 -14.29
CA THR A 26 -6.10 21.17 -12.82
C THR A 26 -7.40 21.83 -12.37
N LYS A 27 -8.30 21.03 -11.79
CA LYS A 27 -9.56 21.53 -11.25
C LYS A 27 -9.37 22.01 -9.82
N ILE A 28 -9.52 23.31 -9.61
CA ILE A 28 -9.63 23.88 -8.26
C ILE A 28 -11.02 23.54 -7.72
N VAL A 29 -11.07 22.95 -6.52
CA VAL A 29 -12.31 22.60 -5.82
C VAL A 29 -12.28 23.27 -4.46
N ASP A 30 -13.36 23.98 -4.10
CA ASP A 30 -13.55 24.47 -2.75
C ASP A 30 -13.89 23.26 -1.85
N ALA A 31 -13.00 22.94 -0.92
CA ALA A 31 -13.16 21.86 0.04
C ALA A 31 -12.65 22.27 1.41
N THR A 32 -13.27 21.74 2.46
CA THR A 32 -12.76 21.87 3.84
C THR A 32 -11.46 21.07 4.01
N ALA A 33 -10.68 21.39 5.05
CA ALA A 33 -9.47 20.62 5.38
C ALA A 33 -9.79 19.14 5.66
N VAL A 34 -10.94 18.86 6.29
CA VAL A 34 -11.43 17.50 6.57
C VAL A 34 -11.70 16.74 5.27
N GLU A 35 -12.44 17.34 4.34
CA GLU A 35 -12.75 16.72 3.04
C GLU A 35 -11.47 16.47 2.23
N HIS A 36 -10.52 17.41 2.26
CA HIS A 36 -9.23 17.24 1.61
C HIS A 36 -8.43 16.09 2.24
N GLY A 37 -8.34 16.00 3.57
CA GLY A 37 -7.66 14.90 4.25
C GLY A 37 -8.30 13.54 3.96
N ALA A 38 -9.63 13.47 3.94
CA ALA A 38 -10.37 12.25 3.57
C ALA A 38 -10.10 11.83 2.12
N ALA A 39 -9.92 12.78 1.20
CA ALA A 39 -9.52 12.49 -0.17
C ALA A 39 -8.08 11.95 -0.23
N LEU A 40 -7.13 12.61 0.45
CA LEU A 40 -5.73 12.17 0.53
C LEU A 40 -5.60 10.75 1.12
N PHE A 41 -6.40 10.42 2.13
CA PHE A 41 -6.41 9.09 2.74
C PHE A 41 -6.66 7.95 1.74
N ARG A 42 -7.37 8.23 0.64
CA ARG A 42 -7.75 7.26 -0.40
C ARG A 42 -7.00 7.45 -1.70
N ASP A 43 -6.15 8.47 -1.82
CA ASP A 43 -5.47 8.83 -3.05
C ASP A 43 -3.99 8.38 -3.03
N PRO A 44 -3.58 7.43 -3.89
CA PRO A 44 -2.17 7.02 -3.97
C PRO A 44 -1.23 8.12 -4.47
N SER A 45 -1.75 9.19 -5.10
CA SER A 45 -0.98 10.32 -5.58
C SER A 45 -0.34 11.14 -4.44
N VAL A 46 -0.81 10.96 -3.20
CA VAL A 46 -0.26 11.57 -1.98
C VAL A 46 1.24 11.27 -1.77
N ALA A 47 1.71 10.16 -2.32
CA ALA A 47 3.11 9.77 -2.30
C ALA A 47 3.99 10.56 -3.30
N GLU A 48 3.38 11.33 -4.21
CA GLU A 48 4.05 12.16 -5.21
C GLU A 48 5.05 11.38 -6.10
N THR A 49 4.78 10.10 -6.30
CA THR A 49 5.63 9.19 -7.07
C THR A 49 4.79 8.28 -7.95
N ARG A 50 5.25 8.08 -9.19
CA ARG A 50 4.59 7.18 -10.15
C ARG A 50 4.79 5.69 -9.83
N PHE A 51 5.69 5.38 -8.91
CA PHE A 51 6.02 4.00 -8.52
C PHE A 51 5.09 3.45 -7.43
N ASN A 52 4.19 4.29 -6.91
CA ASN A 52 3.21 3.93 -5.91
C ASN A 52 1.80 3.79 -6.49
N ARG A 53 1.04 2.82 -5.97
CA ARG A 53 -0.42 2.71 -6.17
C ARG A 53 -1.16 2.47 -4.86
N TYR A 54 -0.46 2.39 -3.74
CA TYR A 54 -1.05 2.23 -2.41
C TYR A 54 -1.57 3.58 -1.90
N SER A 55 -2.67 3.57 -1.16
CA SER A 55 -3.10 4.71 -0.35
C SER A 55 -3.11 4.29 1.12
N CYS A 56 -3.30 5.24 2.04
CA CYS A 56 -3.46 4.93 3.46
C CYS A 56 -4.60 3.91 3.67
N SER A 57 -5.71 4.09 2.94
CA SER A 57 -6.87 3.20 2.97
C SER A 57 -6.61 1.78 2.42
N THR A 58 -5.48 1.54 1.77
CA THR A 58 -5.10 0.19 1.35
C THR A 58 -4.66 -0.68 2.54
N CYS A 59 -4.17 -0.06 3.61
CA CYS A 59 -3.62 -0.76 4.78
C CYS A 59 -4.38 -0.44 6.08
N HIS A 60 -5.20 0.61 6.09
CA HIS A 60 -5.93 1.04 7.27
C HIS A 60 -7.41 1.22 6.92
N GLU A 61 -8.29 0.84 7.83
CA GLU A 61 -9.65 1.39 7.84
C GLU A 61 -9.65 2.72 8.59
N ALA A 62 -10.55 3.64 8.20
CA ALA A 62 -10.68 4.89 8.93
C ALA A 62 -11.37 4.61 10.27
N ILE A 63 -12.49 3.89 10.23
CA ILE A 63 -13.25 3.48 11.41
C ILE A 63 -13.26 1.95 11.48
N ALA A 64 -13.18 1.42 12.71
CA ALA A 64 -13.16 -0.02 12.94
C ALA A 64 -14.40 -0.72 12.33
N GLY A 65 -14.17 -1.78 11.55
CA GLY A 65 -15.22 -2.59 10.91
C GLY A 65 -15.66 -2.12 9.52
N GLU A 66 -15.17 -0.97 9.01
CA GLU A 66 -15.46 -0.51 7.65
C GLU A 66 -14.86 -1.42 6.57
N ALA A 67 -13.75 -2.11 6.87
CA ALA A 67 -13.10 -3.04 5.96
C ALA A 67 -13.84 -4.38 5.83
N GLY A 68 -14.94 -4.59 6.57
CA GLY A 68 -15.72 -5.82 6.54
C GLY A 68 -14.91 -7.02 7.07
N ASP A 69 -14.70 -8.03 6.22
CA ASP A 69 -13.90 -9.20 6.57
C ASP A 69 -12.42 -9.07 6.19
N ALA A 70 -12.00 -8.00 5.50
CA ALA A 70 -10.61 -7.82 5.12
C ALA A 70 -9.68 -7.76 6.36
N MET A 71 -8.50 -8.37 6.24
CA MET A 71 -7.48 -8.37 7.27
C MET A 71 -6.41 -7.35 6.89
N LEU A 72 -6.60 -6.12 7.35
CA LEU A 72 -5.68 -5.02 7.06
C LEU A 72 -4.50 -5.01 8.03
N PRO A 73 -3.26 -4.80 7.57
CA PRO A 73 -2.07 -4.83 8.41
C PRO A 73 -1.95 -3.63 9.36
N GLY A 74 -2.62 -2.51 9.02
CA GLY A 74 -2.67 -1.31 9.83
C GLY A 74 -3.91 -1.26 10.72
N ALA A 75 -3.75 -0.73 11.94
CA ALA A 75 -4.86 -0.52 12.86
C ALA A 75 -5.85 0.53 12.33
N PRO A 76 -7.13 0.51 12.75
CA PRO A 76 -8.08 1.58 12.47
C PRO A 76 -7.54 2.95 12.91
N LEU A 77 -7.86 4.01 12.17
CA LEU A 77 -7.32 5.35 12.41
C LEU A 77 -8.19 6.26 13.28
N ALA A 78 -9.43 5.87 13.56
CA ALA A 78 -10.29 6.49 14.57
C ALA A 78 -9.54 6.59 15.93
N GLY A 79 -9.51 7.78 16.51
CA GLY A 79 -8.76 8.09 17.75
C GLY A 79 -7.24 8.16 17.60
N ALA A 80 -6.68 8.01 16.40
CA ALA A 80 -5.22 7.98 16.22
C ALA A 80 -4.51 9.25 16.71
N VAL A 81 -5.16 10.42 16.65
CA VAL A 81 -4.60 11.70 17.12
C VAL A 81 -4.31 11.72 18.62
N ASP A 82 -5.04 10.93 19.40
CA ASP A 82 -4.97 10.90 20.86
C ASP A 82 -4.10 9.76 21.40
N ARG A 83 -3.61 8.87 20.51
CA ARG A 83 -2.82 7.71 20.92
C ARG A 83 -1.45 8.14 21.45
N PRO A 84 -0.96 7.48 22.52
CA PRO A 84 0.31 7.86 23.14
C PRO A 84 1.54 7.48 22.32
N TYR A 85 1.42 6.51 21.41
CA TYR A 85 2.51 6.05 20.55
C TYR A 85 1.99 5.27 19.34
N TYR A 86 2.88 5.09 18.36
CA TYR A 86 2.65 4.42 17.07
C TYR A 86 3.71 3.35 16.84
N TRP A 87 3.49 2.48 15.85
CA TRP A 87 4.45 1.44 15.44
C TRP A 87 4.96 0.58 16.62
N GLY A 88 4.06 0.19 17.54
CA GLY A 88 4.41 -0.58 18.72
C GLY A 88 5.30 0.15 19.74
N GLY A 89 5.22 1.49 19.79
CA GLY A 89 6.01 2.30 20.72
C GLY A 89 7.32 2.84 20.15
N GLN A 90 7.59 2.60 18.86
CA GLN A 90 8.81 3.08 18.20
C GLN A 90 8.73 4.56 17.78
N GLU A 91 7.52 5.12 17.75
CA GLU A 91 7.27 6.51 17.39
C GLU A 91 6.22 7.10 18.35
N VAL A 92 6.40 8.36 18.73
CA VAL A 92 5.49 9.10 19.63
C VAL A 92 4.89 10.33 18.96
N ASP A 93 5.40 10.73 17.80
CA ASP A 93 4.87 11.80 16.98
C ASP A 93 4.02 11.25 15.82
N LEU A 94 2.77 11.70 15.70
CA LEU A 94 1.85 11.24 14.65
C LEU A 94 2.36 11.61 13.26
N LEU A 95 2.93 12.81 13.08
CA LEU A 95 3.46 13.22 11.77
C LEU A 95 4.68 12.36 11.40
N GLY A 96 5.56 12.09 12.35
CA GLY A 96 6.62 11.09 12.21
C GLY A 96 6.08 9.72 11.79
N ALA A 97 5.03 9.23 12.44
CA ALA A 97 4.42 7.95 12.11
C ALA A 97 3.82 7.91 10.69
N ILE A 98 3.15 9.00 10.26
CA ILE A 98 2.64 9.16 8.90
C ILE A 98 3.79 9.20 7.89
N ASN A 99 4.86 9.94 8.19
CA ASN A 99 6.03 10.04 7.31
C ASN A 99 6.77 8.71 7.16
N HIS A 100 6.85 7.89 8.21
CA HIS A 100 7.35 6.52 8.11
C HIS A 100 6.51 5.68 7.13
N CYS A 101 5.18 5.79 7.19
CA CYS A 101 4.30 5.11 6.26
C CYS A 101 4.54 5.55 4.80
N LEU A 102 4.56 6.87 4.58
CA LEU A 102 4.76 7.47 3.27
C LEU A 102 6.09 7.03 2.67
N TYR A 103 7.16 7.01 3.46
CA TYR A 103 8.49 6.60 3.01
C TYR A 103 8.59 5.09 2.76
N TYR A 104 8.36 4.26 3.79
CA TYR A 104 8.67 2.83 3.75
C TYR A 104 7.68 1.98 2.92
N PHE A 105 6.44 2.44 2.75
CA PHE A 105 5.41 1.63 2.10
C PHE A 105 4.85 2.30 0.84
N MET A 106 4.85 3.64 0.80
CA MET A 106 4.32 4.41 -0.33
C MET A 106 5.42 5.06 -1.19
N THR A 107 6.70 4.86 -0.88
CA THR A 107 7.85 5.31 -1.70
C THR A 107 7.94 6.84 -1.90
N LYS A 108 7.42 7.62 -0.95
CA LYS A 108 7.58 9.09 -0.93
C LYS A 108 9.00 9.43 -0.49
N ASP A 109 9.70 10.27 -1.25
CA ASP A 109 11.10 10.61 -0.96
C ASP A 109 11.27 11.72 0.08
N LEU A 110 10.35 12.69 0.09
CA LEU A 110 10.40 13.84 1.02
C LEU A 110 9.29 13.69 2.07
N PRO A 111 9.60 13.79 3.37
CA PRO A 111 8.57 13.80 4.39
C PRO A 111 7.74 15.07 4.30
N TRP A 112 6.51 15.01 4.79
CA TRP A 112 5.74 16.22 5.04
C TRP A 112 6.30 17.00 6.23
N ALA A 113 6.29 18.33 6.10
CA ALA A 113 6.44 19.27 7.18
C ALA A 113 5.09 19.58 7.84
N ALA A 114 5.12 20.09 9.07
CA ALA A 114 3.90 20.39 9.83
C ALA A 114 3.07 21.54 9.21
N ASP A 115 3.70 22.42 8.43
CA ASP A 115 3.05 23.51 7.70
C ASP A 115 2.63 23.13 6.27
N ASP A 116 2.89 21.90 5.84
CA ASP A 116 2.40 21.42 4.55
C ASP A 116 0.86 21.32 4.57
N PRO A 117 0.16 21.85 3.55
CA PRO A 117 -1.29 21.77 3.48
C PRO A 117 -1.84 20.34 3.54
N ALA A 118 -1.09 19.37 2.99
CA ALA A 118 -1.47 17.96 3.00
C ALA A 118 -1.40 17.34 4.41
N ALA A 119 -0.37 17.68 5.20
CA ALA A 119 -0.25 17.25 6.59
C ALA A 119 -1.37 17.85 7.45
N GLN A 120 -1.63 19.14 7.32
CA GLN A 120 -2.71 19.82 8.05
C GLN A 120 -4.08 19.25 7.71
N ALA A 121 -4.35 18.98 6.43
CA ALA A 121 -5.59 18.36 5.99
C ALA A 121 -5.74 16.92 6.53
N MET A 122 -4.66 16.13 6.52
CA MET A 122 -4.66 14.78 7.09
C MET A 122 -4.96 14.81 8.60
N TYR A 123 -4.33 15.71 9.35
CA TYR A 123 -4.63 15.89 10.78
C TYR A 123 -6.09 16.27 11.01
N ALA A 124 -6.61 17.25 10.25
CA ALA A 124 -8.01 17.66 10.36
C ALA A 124 -8.97 16.49 10.08
N TYR A 125 -8.65 15.62 9.11
CA TYR A 125 -9.44 14.41 8.85
C TYR A 125 -9.36 13.41 10.01
N LEU A 126 -8.16 13.10 10.51
CA LEU A 126 -7.99 12.15 11.62
C LEU A 126 -8.66 12.64 12.91
N GLU A 127 -8.58 13.94 13.20
CA GLU A 127 -9.26 14.57 14.35
C GLU A 127 -10.79 14.55 14.20
N SER A 128 -11.30 14.53 12.95
CA SER A 128 -12.73 14.43 12.69
C SER A 128 -13.32 13.03 12.87
N LEU A 129 -12.47 12.00 12.94
CA LEU A 129 -12.91 10.61 13.16
C LEU A 129 -13.35 10.43 14.62
N PRO A 130 -14.27 9.48 14.90
CA PRO A 130 -14.65 9.14 16.28
C PRO A 130 -13.41 8.77 17.11
N SER A 131 -13.32 9.28 18.34
CA SER A 131 -12.18 9.04 19.25
C SER A 131 -12.61 8.57 20.65
N ASP A 132 -13.89 8.26 20.82
CA ASP A 132 -14.49 7.87 22.07
C ASP A 132 -14.09 6.46 22.52
N GLY A 133 -13.88 6.32 23.84
CA GLY A 133 -13.52 5.06 24.48
C GLY A 133 -12.16 4.51 24.03
N ASP A 134 -12.13 3.20 23.74
CA ASP A 134 -10.89 2.47 23.43
C ASP A 134 -10.23 2.90 22.10
N ALA A 135 -10.89 3.72 21.27
CA ALA A 135 -10.34 4.15 19.97
C ALA A 135 -9.06 5.02 20.12
N ALA A 136 -9.01 5.82 21.19
CA ALA A 136 -7.88 6.67 21.54
C ALA A 136 -6.77 5.93 22.31
N GLU A 137 -7.03 4.71 22.78
CA GLU A 137 -6.05 3.92 23.52
C GLU A 137 -4.95 3.39 22.59
N ALA A 138 -3.81 3.04 23.18
CA ALA A 138 -2.73 2.41 22.44
C ALA A 138 -3.17 1.07 21.83
N VAL A 139 -2.97 0.92 20.52
CA VAL A 139 -3.29 -0.34 19.83
C VAL A 139 -2.15 -1.34 20.03
N PRO A 140 -2.43 -2.57 20.50
CA PRO A 140 -1.42 -3.61 20.58
C PRO A 140 -0.83 -3.92 19.21
N PHE A 141 0.50 -3.96 19.14
CA PHE A 141 1.25 -4.30 17.95
C PHE A 141 2.42 -5.17 18.38
N THR A 142 2.26 -6.49 18.28
CA THR A 142 3.31 -7.45 18.61
C THR A 142 4.02 -7.92 17.35
N PRO A 143 5.17 -7.31 16.98
CA PRO A 143 6.03 -7.83 15.94
C PRO A 143 6.69 -9.13 16.40
N VAL A 144 6.85 -10.06 15.45
CA VAL A 144 7.67 -11.24 15.67
C VAL A 144 9.12 -10.82 15.41
N TYR A 145 10.04 -11.07 16.34
CA TYR A 145 11.48 -10.76 16.15
C TYR A 145 12.35 -12.02 16.03
N GLY A 146 11.81 -13.16 16.43
CA GLY A 146 12.51 -14.44 16.39
C GLY A 146 11.85 -15.36 15.41
N LEU A 147 12.67 -16.07 14.62
CA LEU A 147 12.25 -17.15 13.74
C LEU A 147 11.48 -18.20 14.55
N ARG A 148 10.15 -18.20 14.37
CA ARG A 148 9.26 -19.23 14.92
C ARG A 148 8.58 -19.90 13.75
N GLU A 149 8.70 -21.22 13.71
CA GLU A 149 7.99 -22.01 12.72
C GLU A 149 6.50 -22.01 13.09
N PRO A 150 5.62 -21.51 12.21
CA PRO A 150 4.18 -21.57 12.47
C PRO A 150 3.73 -23.03 12.57
N PRO A 151 2.71 -23.34 13.39
CA PRO A 151 2.16 -24.68 13.46
C PRO A 151 1.65 -25.15 12.09
N PRO A 152 1.50 -26.47 11.86
CA PRO A 152 0.82 -26.98 10.68
C PRO A 152 -0.61 -26.41 10.59
N GLY A 153 -1.08 -26.17 9.37
CA GLY A 153 -2.39 -25.56 9.14
C GLY A 153 -3.26 -26.23 8.08
N ASP A 154 -4.47 -25.72 7.94
CA ASP A 154 -5.51 -26.13 7.00
C ASP A 154 -5.43 -25.30 5.71
N PRO A 155 -5.24 -25.93 4.54
CA PRO A 155 -5.09 -25.21 3.28
C PRO A 155 -6.39 -24.52 2.81
N GLY A 156 -7.57 -24.99 3.22
CA GLY A 156 -8.85 -24.35 2.94
C GLY A 156 -9.01 -23.05 3.72
N LYS A 157 -8.62 -23.04 4.99
CA LYS A 157 -8.55 -21.80 5.79
C LYS A 157 -7.47 -20.84 5.25
N GLY A 158 -6.34 -21.37 4.82
CA GLY A 158 -5.27 -20.57 4.22
C GLY A 158 -5.69 -19.84 2.94
N ALA A 159 -6.54 -20.47 2.12
CA ALA A 159 -7.11 -19.82 0.94
C ALA A 159 -7.96 -18.60 1.33
N LEU A 160 -8.81 -18.72 2.36
CA LEU A 160 -9.62 -17.60 2.87
C LEU A 160 -8.74 -16.47 3.42
N ILE A 161 -7.62 -16.81 4.06
CA ILE A 161 -6.66 -15.82 4.57
C ILE A 161 -5.97 -15.10 3.42
N HIS A 162 -5.58 -15.80 2.35
CA HIS A 162 -5.04 -15.16 1.15
C HIS A 162 -6.02 -14.12 0.60
N ASP A 163 -7.29 -14.49 0.44
CA ASP A 163 -8.32 -13.58 -0.11
C ASP A 163 -8.49 -12.33 0.78
N ARG A 164 -8.51 -12.51 2.10
CA ARG A 164 -8.77 -11.43 3.07
C ARG A 164 -7.57 -10.54 3.36
N ALA A 165 -6.35 -11.09 3.35
CA ALA A 165 -5.13 -10.41 3.82
C ALA A 165 -4.12 -10.08 2.70
N CYS A 166 -4.11 -10.85 1.61
CA CYS A 166 -3.03 -10.80 0.63
C CYS A 166 -3.50 -10.31 -0.75
N ALA A 167 -4.67 -10.78 -1.21
CA ALA A 167 -5.11 -10.66 -2.60
C ALA A 167 -5.30 -9.21 -3.08
N SER A 168 -5.70 -8.29 -2.19
CA SER A 168 -5.87 -6.87 -2.53
C SER A 168 -4.56 -6.21 -2.99
N CYS A 169 -3.42 -6.70 -2.51
CA CYS A 169 -2.09 -6.21 -2.88
C CYS A 169 -1.40 -7.11 -3.90
N HIS A 170 -1.45 -8.41 -3.68
CA HIS A 170 -0.68 -9.42 -4.43
C HIS A 170 -1.47 -10.08 -5.56
N GLY A 171 -2.77 -9.83 -5.68
CA GLY A 171 -3.64 -10.47 -6.67
C GLY A 171 -3.89 -11.94 -6.36
N ARG A 172 -4.49 -12.66 -7.33
CA ARG A 172 -4.80 -14.08 -7.21
C ARG A 172 -3.55 -14.90 -6.94
N ALA A 173 -3.61 -15.79 -5.94
CA ALA A 173 -2.55 -16.73 -5.60
C ALA A 173 -1.92 -17.39 -6.83
N ARG A 174 -0.60 -17.59 -6.77
CA ARG A 174 0.31 -18.13 -7.79
C ARG A 174 0.50 -17.23 -9.02
N SER A 175 -0.59 -16.73 -9.58
CA SER A 175 -0.55 -15.94 -10.82
C SER A 175 -0.22 -14.46 -10.62
N GLY A 176 -0.58 -13.88 -9.47
CA GLY A 176 -0.55 -12.44 -9.23
C GLY A 176 -1.55 -11.65 -10.08
N GLU A 177 -2.50 -12.31 -10.76
CA GLU A 177 -3.51 -11.63 -11.57
C GLU A 177 -4.34 -10.69 -10.69
N GLY A 178 -4.44 -9.41 -11.10
CA GLY A 178 -5.13 -8.38 -10.33
C GLY A 178 -4.31 -7.73 -9.21
N ARG A 179 -2.99 -7.99 -9.11
CA ARG A 179 -2.11 -7.30 -8.15
C ARG A 179 -2.12 -5.78 -8.34
N LEU A 180 -2.01 -5.06 -7.22
CA LEU A 180 -2.12 -3.60 -7.20
C LEU A 180 -0.92 -2.89 -7.85
N VAL A 181 0.27 -3.48 -7.71
CA VAL A 181 1.52 -2.99 -8.30
C VAL A 181 2.35 -4.15 -8.84
N GLU A 182 3.16 -3.87 -9.86
CA GLU A 182 4.05 -4.87 -10.45
C GLU A 182 5.10 -5.40 -9.46
N ARG A 183 5.55 -4.55 -8.53
CA ARG A 183 6.53 -4.93 -7.49
C ARG A 183 5.97 -5.85 -6.41
N ALA A 184 4.66 -6.06 -6.34
CA ALA A 184 4.07 -7.05 -5.45
C ALA A 184 4.26 -8.43 -6.08
N PRO A 185 5.03 -9.34 -5.45
CA PRO A 185 5.30 -10.64 -6.04
C PRO A 185 4.03 -11.48 -6.11
N ALA A 186 3.93 -12.30 -7.15
CA ALA A 186 2.93 -13.36 -7.21
C ALA A 186 3.24 -14.43 -6.14
N LEU A 187 2.32 -14.63 -5.19
CA LEU A 187 2.58 -15.46 -4.01
C LEU A 187 2.11 -16.92 -4.21
N PRO A 188 2.91 -17.94 -3.88
CA PRO A 188 4.29 -17.87 -3.42
C PRO A 188 5.31 -17.95 -4.59
N ASP A 189 4.83 -18.28 -5.79
CA ASP A 189 5.64 -18.85 -6.87
C ASP A 189 6.76 -17.92 -7.33
N GLN A 190 6.52 -16.61 -7.45
CA GLN A 190 7.59 -15.68 -7.81
C GLN A 190 8.66 -15.58 -6.71
N THR A 191 8.27 -15.61 -5.43
CA THR A 191 9.26 -15.64 -4.33
C THR A 191 10.07 -16.93 -4.38
N LEU A 192 9.43 -18.05 -4.69
CA LEU A 192 10.09 -19.35 -4.84
C LEU A 192 11.04 -19.38 -6.04
N GLU A 193 10.71 -18.74 -7.16
CA GLU A 193 11.57 -18.59 -8.34
C GLU A 193 12.80 -17.73 -8.05
N GLU A 194 12.62 -16.63 -7.31
CA GLU A 194 13.71 -15.74 -6.87
C GLU A 194 14.66 -16.40 -5.85
N HIS A 195 14.25 -17.54 -5.26
CA HIS A 195 15.03 -18.30 -4.26
C HIS A 195 15.09 -19.77 -4.66
N PRO A 196 15.81 -20.13 -5.74
CA PRO A 196 15.75 -21.45 -6.34
C PRO A 196 16.42 -22.53 -5.47
N LEU A 197 15.95 -23.77 -5.62
CA LEU A 197 16.62 -24.93 -5.03
C LEU A 197 18.03 -25.10 -5.61
N GLY A 198 18.99 -25.44 -4.75
CA GLY A 198 20.41 -25.51 -5.08
C GLY A 198 21.19 -24.28 -4.59
N GLU A 199 20.54 -23.13 -4.47
CA GLU A 199 21.02 -21.96 -3.72
C GLU A 199 20.39 -21.88 -2.34
N TYR A 200 19.11 -22.26 -2.23
CA TYR A 200 18.35 -22.35 -0.99
C TYR A 200 17.88 -23.78 -0.76
N THR A 201 17.83 -24.18 0.50
CA THR A 201 17.10 -25.37 0.96
C THR A 201 15.60 -25.08 1.03
N GLU A 202 14.78 -26.14 1.06
CA GLU A 202 13.32 -26.01 1.26
C GLU A 202 12.99 -25.23 2.54
N ARG A 203 13.69 -25.55 3.63
CA ARG A 203 13.56 -24.85 4.91
C ARG A 203 13.90 -23.36 4.77
N GLU A 204 15.00 -23.01 4.09
CA GLU A 204 15.36 -21.61 3.90
C GLU A 204 14.33 -20.85 3.05
N ARG A 205 13.77 -21.47 2.01
CA ARG A 205 12.69 -20.87 1.21
C ARG A 205 11.43 -20.63 2.05
N ARG A 206 11.05 -21.60 2.90
CA ARG A 206 9.96 -21.43 3.88
C ARG A 206 10.24 -20.26 4.80
N LEU A 207 11.45 -20.19 5.36
CA LEU A 207 11.85 -19.10 6.24
C LEU A 207 11.83 -17.76 5.53
N VAL A 208 12.36 -17.63 4.31
CA VAL A 208 12.27 -16.38 3.54
C VAL A 208 10.81 -15.91 3.42
N PHE A 209 9.88 -16.83 3.15
CA PHE A 209 8.46 -16.49 3.08
C PHE A 209 7.90 -16.04 4.44
N VAL A 210 8.23 -16.76 5.51
CA VAL A 210 7.87 -16.43 6.90
C VAL A 210 8.32 -15.02 7.26
N GLU A 211 9.59 -14.73 7.01
CA GLU A 211 10.22 -13.46 7.34
C GLU A 211 9.65 -12.30 6.51
N LYS A 212 9.41 -12.50 5.21
CA LYS A 212 8.81 -11.46 4.35
C LYS A 212 7.42 -11.06 4.84
N VAL A 213 6.58 -12.03 5.24
CA VAL A 213 5.21 -11.75 5.71
C VAL A 213 5.19 -11.14 7.11
N ARG A 214 5.99 -11.67 8.04
CA ARG A 214 6.01 -11.19 9.43
C ARG A 214 6.62 -9.81 9.57
N HIS A 215 7.63 -9.52 8.77
CA HIS A 215 8.47 -8.35 8.98
C HIS A 215 8.27 -7.29 7.92
N GLY A 216 8.09 -7.67 6.65
CA GLY A 216 7.79 -6.75 5.55
C GLY A 216 8.81 -5.63 5.30
N GLY A 217 9.96 -5.64 5.99
CA GLY A 217 10.95 -4.55 6.00
C GLY A 217 11.10 -3.86 7.35
N PHE A 218 10.14 -4.02 8.27
CA PHE A 218 10.05 -3.31 9.56
C PHE A 218 11.27 -3.50 10.47
N ILE A 219 11.97 -4.63 10.35
CA ILE A 219 13.20 -4.92 11.11
C ILE A 219 14.46 -4.96 10.23
N GLY A 220 14.41 -4.28 9.08
CA GLY A 220 15.56 -4.08 8.19
C GLY A 220 15.71 -5.11 7.06
N TYR A 221 14.79 -6.07 6.95
CA TYR A 221 14.74 -7.06 5.87
C TYR A 221 13.28 -7.46 5.59
N GLY A 222 12.98 -7.94 4.38
CA GLY A 222 11.63 -8.40 4.01
C GLY A 222 10.86 -7.55 2.99
N GLY A 223 11.46 -6.49 2.43
CA GLY A 223 10.89 -5.74 1.32
C GLY A 223 10.22 -4.42 1.71
N GLN A 224 9.08 -4.11 1.07
CA GLN A 224 8.29 -2.88 1.24
C GLN A 224 6.84 -3.21 1.59
N MET A 225 6.64 -4.33 2.30
CA MET A 225 5.33 -4.81 2.71
C MET A 225 5.07 -4.34 4.14
N PRO A 226 3.86 -3.85 4.48
CA PRO A 226 3.55 -3.56 5.88
C PRO A 226 3.62 -4.85 6.73
N PRO A 227 4.15 -4.81 7.96
CA PRO A 227 4.21 -5.98 8.83
C PRO A 227 2.80 -6.39 9.30
N PHE A 228 2.53 -7.70 9.33
CA PHE A 228 1.37 -8.24 10.03
C PHE A 228 1.76 -8.61 11.47
N SER A 229 1.20 -7.88 12.44
CA SER A 229 1.35 -8.22 13.86
C SER A 229 0.61 -9.51 14.22
N LEU A 230 0.89 -10.07 15.41
CA LEU A 230 0.18 -11.26 15.89
C LEU A 230 -1.31 -11.02 16.15
N GLU A 231 -1.70 -9.79 16.43
CA GLU A 231 -3.10 -9.39 16.62
C GLU A 231 -3.90 -9.42 15.32
N VAL A 232 -3.23 -9.18 14.17
CA VAL A 232 -3.87 -9.22 12.85
C VAL A 232 -3.76 -10.61 12.23
N LEU A 233 -2.58 -11.23 12.27
CA LEU A 233 -2.33 -12.56 11.72
C LEU A 233 -1.68 -13.44 12.79
N SER A 234 -2.47 -14.30 13.44
CA SER A 234 -1.93 -15.27 14.42
C SER A 234 -0.96 -16.26 13.80
N ASP A 235 -0.23 -17.02 14.62
CA ASP A 235 0.66 -18.08 14.13
C ASP A 235 -0.12 -19.25 13.52
N GLU A 236 -1.29 -19.58 14.06
CA GLU A 236 -2.19 -20.61 13.51
C GLU A 236 -2.69 -20.21 12.11
N GLN A 237 -3.18 -18.98 11.96
CA GLN A 237 -3.58 -18.46 10.65
C GLN A 237 -2.41 -18.44 9.67
N PHE A 238 -1.21 -18.11 10.15
CA PHE A 238 -0.07 -18.13 9.26
C PHE A 238 0.30 -19.56 8.84
N GLY A 239 0.19 -20.53 9.75
CA GLY A 239 0.29 -21.96 9.44
C GLY A 239 -0.70 -22.42 8.37
N ASP A 240 -1.96 -21.98 8.45
CA ASP A 240 -3.00 -22.23 7.44
C ASP A 240 -2.58 -21.67 6.07
N LEU A 241 -2.05 -20.43 6.04
CA LEU A 241 -1.58 -19.78 4.82
C LEU A 241 -0.38 -20.50 4.18
N LEU A 242 0.61 -20.92 4.99
CA LEU A 242 1.75 -21.71 4.51
C LEU A 242 1.30 -23.06 3.94
N SER A 243 0.31 -23.70 4.58
CA SER A 243 -0.30 -24.95 4.12
C SER A 243 -1.01 -24.77 2.76
N PHE A 244 -1.78 -23.70 2.60
CA PHE A 244 -2.44 -23.35 1.32
C PHE A 244 -1.44 -23.17 0.17
N TYR A 245 -0.32 -22.51 0.44
CA TYR A 245 0.73 -22.32 -0.55
C TYR A 245 1.56 -23.57 -0.84
N ALA A 246 1.36 -24.65 -0.07
CA ALA A 246 2.19 -25.85 -0.10
C ALA A 246 3.67 -25.52 0.06
N LEU A 247 3.97 -24.54 0.93
CA LEU A 247 5.35 -24.23 1.29
C LEU A 247 5.89 -25.37 2.16
N PRO A 248 7.04 -25.96 1.79
CA PRO A 248 7.63 -27.12 2.48
C PRO A 248 8.05 -26.77 3.90
#